data_AF-A0A2G8SD13-F1
#
_entry.id   AF-A0A2G8SD13-F1
#
_cell.length_a   1.000
_cell.length_b   1.000
_cell.length_c   1.000
_cell.angle_alpha   90.00
_cell.angle_beta   90.00
_cell.angle_gamma   90.00
#
_symmetry.space_group_name_H-M   'P 1'
#
loop_
_entity.id
_entity.type
_entity.pdbx_description
1 polymer ?
#
loop_
_entity_poly.entity_id
_entity_poly.type
_entity_poly.pdbx_seq_one_letter_code
_entity_poly.pdbx_strand_id
1 'polypeptide(L)'
;MKLTNLAKTFREVATHGKDGFYKGRVAQAIVDLIRSKGGVMELEDLAKHQTDFVEPIKYTFNGEVTVYECPPNGQGLTALLALGILDNAVDQGKVRSLLDMEHNSAEYLHVLVEAMRLAFADSQYYITDPSFAKIPVDELLSKEYLASRAKLIDPSRSNPEVGNPQHSSDTVYFTVADQWGNACSFIQSNYAGFGTAAVPAACGFTLQNRGSNFNLTPGHPNVLEGGKRPYHTIIPAMALRNGELFLSYGVMGGFMQPQGHVQVLLNLLRGFTVQAALDAPRFCISAGSPETESNQSGRSGDINSEVYFEEGIPDTTVETLRGMGHDARVATGIKRSMFGRGQIIQKLNDKSGKRVWAAGSDPRADGHAAAQI
;
A
#
# COMPACT_ATOMS: atom_id res chain seq x y z
N MET A 1 5.78 -24.35 -17.65
CA MET A 1 6.57 -24.70 -16.44
C MET A 1 5.77 -25.69 -15.59
N LYS A 2 6.39 -26.71 -14.97
CA LYS A 2 5.71 -27.66 -14.05
C LYS A 2 6.41 -27.61 -12.68
N LEU A 3 5.66 -27.44 -11.61
CA LEU A 3 6.17 -27.35 -10.23
C LEU A 3 5.62 -28.50 -9.36
N THR A 4 6.17 -29.70 -9.54
CA THR A 4 5.68 -30.93 -8.88
C THR A 4 5.69 -30.84 -7.35
N ASN A 5 6.73 -30.23 -6.77
CA ASN A 5 6.83 -30.07 -5.31
C ASN A 5 5.78 -29.10 -4.76
N LEU A 6 5.51 -28.01 -5.48
CA LEU A 6 4.44 -27.07 -5.11
C LEU A 6 3.07 -27.73 -5.16
N ALA A 7 2.80 -28.54 -6.20
CA ALA A 7 1.56 -29.31 -6.30
C ALA A 7 1.36 -30.28 -5.13
N LYS A 8 2.45 -30.92 -4.65
CA LYS A 8 2.40 -31.74 -3.43
C LYS A 8 2.05 -30.91 -2.20
N THR A 9 2.66 -29.73 -2.04
CA THR A 9 2.35 -28.82 -0.93
C THR A 9 0.89 -28.37 -0.95
N PHE A 10 0.35 -27.96 -2.11
CA PHE A 10 -1.07 -27.61 -2.20
C PHE A 10 -2.00 -28.78 -1.87
N ARG A 11 -1.60 -30.02 -2.20
CA ARG A 11 -2.37 -31.20 -1.82
C ARG A 11 -2.39 -31.44 -0.31
N GLU A 12 -1.30 -31.14 0.40
CA GLU A 12 -1.29 -31.18 1.88
C GLU A 12 -2.32 -30.21 2.45
N VAL A 13 -2.30 -28.96 1.98
CA VAL A 13 -3.23 -27.91 2.46
C VAL A 13 -4.67 -28.27 2.12
N ALA A 14 -4.93 -28.79 0.92
CA ALA A 14 -6.27 -29.21 0.52
C ALA A 14 -6.78 -30.41 1.35
N THR A 15 -5.91 -31.34 1.74
CA THR A 15 -6.29 -32.56 2.46
C THR A 15 -6.39 -32.34 3.97
N HIS A 16 -5.50 -31.54 4.54
CA HIS A 16 -5.33 -31.36 5.99
C HIS A 16 -5.69 -29.95 6.47
N GLY A 17 -6.21 -29.09 5.58
CA GLY A 17 -6.47 -27.68 5.89
C GLY A 17 -5.20 -26.94 6.27
N LYS A 18 -5.32 -26.00 7.21
CA LYS A 18 -4.18 -25.21 7.71
C LYS A 18 -3.06 -26.09 8.29
N ASP A 19 -3.41 -27.22 8.91
CA ASP A 19 -2.44 -28.10 9.56
C ASP A 19 -1.50 -28.76 8.52
N GLY A 20 -1.90 -28.88 7.26
CA GLY A 20 -1.03 -29.33 6.17
C GLY A 20 0.13 -28.39 5.84
N PHE A 21 0.06 -27.12 6.26
CA PHE A 21 1.13 -26.14 6.11
C PHE A 21 1.84 -25.85 7.43
N TYR A 22 1.07 -25.57 8.47
CA TYR A 22 1.58 -25.10 9.77
C TYR A 22 2.04 -26.24 10.69
N LYS A 23 1.80 -27.50 10.32
CA LYS A 23 2.27 -28.69 11.04
C LYS A 23 2.81 -29.72 10.02
N GLY A 24 3.43 -30.78 10.53
CA GLY A 24 3.90 -31.90 9.71
C GLY A 24 5.05 -31.55 8.77
N ARG A 25 5.10 -32.20 7.59
CA ARG A 25 6.28 -32.18 6.71
C ARG A 25 6.66 -30.79 6.18
N VAL A 26 5.67 -29.93 5.93
CA VAL A 26 5.91 -28.59 5.38
C VAL A 26 6.52 -27.71 6.46
N ALA A 27 5.94 -27.70 7.65
CA ALA A 27 6.49 -26.99 8.80
C ALA A 27 7.91 -27.44 9.16
N GLN A 28 8.16 -28.75 9.16
CA GLN A 28 9.50 -29.30 9.41
C GLN A 28 10.52 -28.81 8.37
N ALA A 29 10.17 -28.86 7.08
CA ALA A 29 11.08 -28.41 6.03
C ALA A 29 11.41 -26.91 6.12
N ILE A 30 10.45 -26.08 6.56
CA ILE A 30 10.66 -24.65 6.80
C ILE A 30 11.66 -24.45 7.95
N VAL A 31 11.40 -25.09 9.09
CA VAL A 31 12.24 -24.97 10.30
C VAL A 31 13.65 -25.49 10.05
N ASP A 32 13.80 -26.64 9.40
CA ASP A 32 15.10 -27.21 9.06
C ASP A 32 15.92 -26.26 8.18
N LEU A 33 15.28 -25.65 7.16
CA LEU A 33 15.93 -24.69 6.29
C LEU A 33 16.40 -23.45 7.09
N ILE A 34 15.51 -22.86 7.89
CA ILE A 34 15.83 -21.67 8.68
C ILE A 34 16.96 -21.94 9.66
N ARG A 35 16.90 -23.05 10.41
CA ARG A 35 17.93 -23.46 11.37
C ARG A 35 19.27 -23.78 10.70
N SER A 36 19.26 -24.37 9.51
CA SER A 36 20.49 -24.60 8.72
C SER A 36 21.25 -23.32 8.36
N LYS A 37 20.59 -22.15 8.45
CA LYS A 37 21.16 -20.82 8.20
C LYS A 37 21.35 -20.00 9.49
N GLY A 38 21.22 -20.63 10.66
CA GLY A 38 21.37 -19.98 11.96
C GLY A 38 20.13 -19.21 12.44
N GLY A 39 18.98 -19.35 11.76
CA GLY A 39 17.72 -18.80 12.25
C GLY A 39 17.14 -19.60 13.42
N VAL A 40 16.26 -18.97 14.19
CA VAL A 40 15.79 -19.46 15.49
C VAL A 40 14.34 -19.97 15.49
N MET A 41 13.69 -20.05 14.32
CA MET A 41 12.30 -20.51 14.22
C MET A 41 12.16 -21.95 14.72
N GLU A 42 11.07 -22.21 15.43
CA GLU A 42 10.69 -23.52 15.93
C GLU A 42 9.38 -24.01 15.30
N LEU A 43 9.10 -25.32 15.37
CA LEU A 43 7.82 -25.87 14.91
C LEU A 43 6.63 -25.25 15.66
N GLU A 44 6.84 -24.94 16.93
CA GLU A 44 5.84 -24.33 17.80
C GLU A 44 5.44 -22.93 17.30
N ASP A 45 6.35 -22.17 16.69
CA ASP A 45 6.04 -20.85 16.10
C ASP A 45 5.02 -20.98 14.96
N LEU A 46 5.20 -21.98 14.10
CA LEU A 46 4.27 -22.29 13.01
C LEU A 46 2.95 -22.85 13.56
N ALA A 47 3.01 -23.78 14.53
CA ALA A 47 1.83 -24.41 15.09
C ALA A 47 0.92 -23.43 15.85
N LYS A 48 1.50 -22.40 16.48
CA LYS A 48 0.78 -21.33 17.19
C LYS A 48 0.16 -20.29 16.26
N HIS A 49 0.50 -20.27 14.99
CA HIS A 49 -0.01 -19.27 14.06
C HIS A 49 -1.55 -19.33 13.94
N GLN A 50 -2.17 -18.15 14.03
CA GLN A 50 -3.59 -17.93 13.81
C GLN A 50 -3.81 -16.70 12.92
N THR A 51 -4.95 -16.68 12.23
CA THR A 51 -5.39 -15.53 11.43
C THR A 51 -6.41 -14.74 12.24
N ASP A 52 -6.14 -13.45 12.43
CA ASP A 52 -7.02 -12.57 13.19
C ASP A 52 -8.14 -12.03 12.29
N PHE A 53 -9.37 -12.02 12.81
CA PHE A 53 -10.45 -11.21 12.26
C PHE A 53 -10.42 -9.86 12.96
N VAL A 54 -10.25 -8.80 12.19
CA VAL A 54 -10.04 -7.44 12.70
C VAL A 54 -11.10 -6.49 12.16
N GLU A 55 -11.48 -5.50 12.96
CA GLU A 55 -12.32 -4.41 12.50
C GLU A 55 -11.48 -3.44 11.64
N PRO A 56 -11.91 -3.12 10.41
CA PRO A 56 -11.19 -2.17 9.56
C PRO A 56 -11.24 -0.75 10.13
N ILE A 57 -10.14 -0.02 9.95
CA ILE A 57 -10.08 1.42 10.23
C ILE A 57 -10.60 2.19 9.01
N LYS A 58 -11.05 3.42 9.22
CA LYS A 58 -11.70 4.19 8.15
C LYS A 58 -11.54 5.69 8.26
N TYR A 59 -11.66 6.37 7.12
CA TYR A 59 -11.77 7.81 7.02
C TYR A 59 -12.84 8.18 5.98
N THR A 60 -13.64 9.22 6.24
CA THR A 60 -14.65 9.70 5.28
C THR A 60 -14.13 10.94 4.57
N PHE A 61 -13.74 10.78 3.32
CA PHE A 61 -13.19 11.83 2.46
C PHE A 61 -14.30 12.66 1.82
N ASN A 62 -14.14 13.99 1.82
CA ASN A 62 -15.09 14.95 1.25
C ASN A 62 -16.53 14.77 1.77
N GLY A 63 -16.67 14.28 3.01
CA GLY A 63 -17.96 14.00 3.66
C GLY A 63 -18.83 12.91 2.99
N GLU A 64 -18.36 12.24 1.93
CA GLU A 64 -19.20 11.40 1.07
C GLU A 64 -18.70 9.95 0.95
N VAL A 65 -17.37 9.76 0.85
CA VAL A 65 -16.77 8.46 0.57
C VAL A 65 -15.96 7.97 1.74
N THR A 66 -16.41 6.89 2.38
CA THR A 66 -15.73 6.26 3.50
C THR A 66 -14.80 5.18 2.98
N VAL A 67 -13.49 5.40 3.11
CA VAL A 67 -12.44 4.44 2.74
C VAL A 67 -12.12 3.58 3.96
N TYR A 68 -12.03 2.28 3.74
CA TYR A 68 -11.72 1.26 4.73
C TYR A 68 -10.39 0.59 4.39
N GLU A 69 -9.59 0.41 5.42
CA GLU A 69 -8.25 -0.17 5.37
C GLU A 69 -8.05 -1.14 6.53
N CYS A 70 -7.13 -2.10 6.39
CA CYS A 70 -6.73 -2.94 7.52
C CYS A 70 -6.08 -2.08 8.63
N PRO A 71 -6.34 -2.38 9.92
CA PRO A 71 -5.69 -1.69 11.03
C PRO A 71 -4.18 -1.98 11.10
N PRO A 72 -3.42 -1.23 11.92
CA PRO A 72 -2.08 -1.62 12.33
C PRO A 72 -2.01 -3.11 12.75
N ASN A 73 -0.96 -3.84 12.43
CA ASN A 73 0.34 -3.42 11.90
C ASN A 73 0.40 -3.12 10.39
N GLY A 74 -0.74 -3.11 9.68
CA GLY A 74 -0.81 -2.69 8.27
C GLY A 74 -0.61 -1.19 8.06
N GLN A 75 -0.08 -0.81 6.88
CA GLN A 75 0.16 0.59 6.52
C GLN A 75 -1.05 1.35 5.97
N GLY A 76 -2.25 0.76 6.01
CA GLY A 76 -3.45 1.37 5.41
C GLY A 76 -3.83 2.70 6.06
N LEU A 77 -3.45 2.86 7.34
CA LEU A 77 -3.52 4.13 8.06
C LEU A 77 -2.83 5.28 7.32
N THR A 78 -1.75 5.02 6.57
CA THR A 78 -1.04 6.03 5.77
C THR A 78 -1.95 6.66 4.71
N ALA A 79 -2.75 5.84 4.02
CA ALA A 79 -3.68 6.34 2.99
C ALA A 79 -4.80 7.16 3.64
N LEU A 80 -5.33 6.71 4.77
CA LEU A 80 -6.36 7.43 5.52
C LEU A 80 -5.86 8.76 6.09
N LEU A 81 -4.63 8.79 6.62
CA LEU A 81 -3.97 10.02 7.07
C LEU A 81 -3.81 11.01 5.93
N ALA A 82 -3.31 10.55 4.78
CA ALA A 82 -3.13 11.42 3.62
C ALA A 82 -4.47 12.01 3.14
N LEU A 83 -5.52 11.20 3.03
CA LEU A 83 -6.87 11.68 2.70
C LEU A 83 -7.36 12.71 3.71
N GLY A 84 -7.17 12.47 5.01
CA GLY A 84 -7.60 13.39 6.04
C GLY A 84 -6.82 14.70 6.09
N ILE A 85 -5.51 14.66 5.85
CA ILE A 85 -4.67 15.85 5.74
C ILE A 85 -5.11 16.70 4.55
N LEU A 86 -5.36 16.05 3.40
CA LEU A 86 -5.85 16.68 2.19
C LEU A 86 -7.21 17.38 2.39
N ASP A 87 -8.17 16.68 2.98
CA ASP A 87 -9.51 17.21 3.30
C ASP A 87 -9.41 18.45 4.20
N ASN A 88 -8.59 18.37 5.25
CA ASN A 88 -8.40 19.47 6.19
C ASN A 88 -7.62 20.64 5.59
N ALA A 89 -6.74 20.41 4.61
CA ALA A 89 -6.06 21.49 3.90
C ALA A 89 -7.05 22.30 3.05
N VAL A 90 -8.04 21.63 2.44
CA VAL A 90 -9.15 22.28 1.72
C VAL A 90 -10.06 23.03 2.68
N ASP A 91 -10.50 22.40 3.77
CA ASP A 91 -11.37 23.02 4.80
C ASP A 91 -10.76 24.30 5.40
N GLN A 92 -9.43 24.34 5.56
CA GLN A 92 -8.71 25.50 6.07
C GLN A 92 -8.43 26.59 5.01
N GLY A 93 -8.83 26.38 3.77
CA GLY A 93 -8.57 27.30 2.65
C GLY A 93 -7.09 27.42 2.28
N LYS A 94 -6.25 26.46 2.67
CA LYS A 94 -4.82 26.46 2.31
C LYS A 94 -4.59 26.07 0.86
N VAL A 95 -5.47 25.22 0.32
CA VAL A 95 -5.43 24.73 -1.05
C VAL A 95 -6.84 24.75 -1.63
N ARG A 96 -6.96 24.80 -2.95
CA ARG A 96 -8.27 24.70 -3.63
C ARG A 96 -8.86 23.29 -3.46
N SER A 97 -10.15 23.16 -3.73
CA SER A 97 -10.79 21.85 -3.86
C SER A 97 -9.99 20.97 -4.81
N LEU A 98 -9.59 19.79 -4.33
CA LEU A 98 -8.72 18.90 -5.10
C LEU A 98 -9.38 18.50 -6.42
N LEU A 99 -10.68 18.20 -6.40
CA LEU A 99 -11.43 17.78 -7.60
C LEU A 99 -11.58 18.90 -8.64
N ASP A 100 -11.42 20.17 -8.25
CA ASP A 100 -11.48 21.34 -9.13
C ASP A 100 -10.10 21.77 -9.66
N MET A 101 -9.01 21.33 -9.02
CA MET A 101 -7.66 21.51 -9.57
C MET A 101 -7.52 20.68 -10.85
N GLU A 102 -6.78 21.20 -11.83
CA GLU A 102 -6.44 20.46 -13.03
C GLU A 102 -5.68 19.17 -12.67
N HIS A 103 -6.15 18.03 -13.19
CA HIS A 103 -5.55 16.73 -12.92
C HIS A 103 -4.10 16.70 -13.39
N ASN A 104 -3.20 16.25 -12.51
CA ASN A 104 -1.76 16.24 -12.73
C ASN A 104 -1.13 17.62 -13.04
N SER A 105 -1.76 18.73 -12.63
CA SER A 105 -1.09 20.02 -12.54
C SER A 105 -0.06 20.06 -11.40
N ALA A 106 0.87 21.01 -11.44
CA ALA A 106 1.88 21.17 -10.40
C ALA A 106 1.28 21.42 -9.02
N GLU A 107 0.23 22.25 -8.93
CA GLU A 107 -0.49 22.51 -7.66
C GLU A 107 -1.10 21.23 -7.09
N TYR A 108 -1.80 20.45 -7.94
CA TYR A 108 -2.41 19.19 -7.52
C TYR A 108 -1.36 18.18 -7.03
N LEU A 109 -0.32 17.95 -7.83
CA LEU A 109 0.71 16.96 -7.50
C LEU A 109 1.52 17.38 -6.26
N HIS A 110 1.85 18.66 -6.12
CA HIS A 110 2.55 19.17 -4.95
C HIS A 110 1.81 18.86 -3.65
N VAL A 111 0.52 19.20 -3.59
CA VAL A 111 -0.28 19.04 -2.38
C VAL A 111 -0.44 17.57 -2.01
N LEU A 112 -0.63 16.69 -3.02
CA LEU A 112 -0.68 15.25 -2.80
C LEU A 112 0.64 14.69 -2.28
N VAL A 113 1.78 15.12 -2.85
CA VAL A 113 3.12 14.69 -2.40
C VAL A 113 3.37 15.11 -0.95
N GLU A 114 3.08 16.36 -0.59
CA GLU A 114 3.32 16.85 0.78
C GLU A 114 2.41 16.17 1.81
N ALA A 115 1.14 15.94 1.48
CA ALA A 115 0.23 15.19 2.35
C ALA A 115 0.70 13.74 2.55
N MET A 116 1.18 13.08 1.48
CA MET A 116 1.74 11.73 1.58
C MET A 116 3.00 11.69 2.44
N ARG A 117 3.93 12.66 2.32
CA ARG A 117 5.12 12.76 3.17
C ARG A 117 4.74 12.87 4.65
N LEU A 118 3.80 13.75 4.99
CA LEU A 118 3.30 13.91 6.36
C LEU A 118 2.70 12.61 6.90
N ALA A 119 1.88 11.93 6.09
CA ALA A 119 1.29 10.64 6.45
C ALA A 119 2.33 9.52 6.62
N PHE A 120 3.36 9.48 5.77
CA PHE A 120 4.47 8.53 5.91
C PHE A 120 5.26 8.79 7.18
N ALA A 121 5.57 10.06 7.50
CA ALA A 121 6.28 10.41 8.74
C ALA A 121 5.60 9.86 9.99
N ASP A 122 4.27 10.03 10.08
CA ASP A 122 3.49 9.53 11.21
C ASP A 122 3.45 8.01 11.20
N SER A 123 3.22 7.41 10.03
CA SER A 123 3.10 5.96 9.87
C SER A 123 4.39 5.23 10.23
N GLN A 124 5.56 5.77 9.85
CA GLN A 124 6.86 5.19 10.16
C GLN A 124 7.13 5.09 11.66
N TYR A 125 6.63 6.06 12.43
CA TYR A 125 6.81 6.08 13.87
C TYR A 125 5.75 5.22 14.59
N TYR A 126 4.48 5.42 14.26
CA TYR A 126 3.36 4.87 15.03
C TYR A 126 2.95 3.44 14.66
N ILE A 127 3.12 3.01 13.40
CA ILE A 127 2.62 1.70 12.97
C ILE A 127 3.52 0.59 13.48
N THR A 128 2.94 -0.29 14.29
CA THR A 128 3.57 -1.50 14.80
C THR A 128 2.49 -2.54 15.17
N ASP A 129 2.90 -3.67 15.73
CA ASP A 129 2.00 -4.71 16.21
C ASP A 129 1.12 -4.20 17.39
N PRO A 130 -0.21 -4.15 17.24
CA PRO A 130 -1.10 -3.71 18.31
C PRO A 130 -1.07 -4.62 19.55
N SER A 131 -0.54 -5.84 19.46
CA SER A 131 -0.36 -6.68 20.65
C SER A 131 0.86 -6.31 21.49
N PHE A 132 1.75 -5.44 20.98
CA PHE A 132 2.98 -5.01 21.66
C PHE A 132 2.99 -3.52 22.03
N ALA A 133 2.28 -2.67 21.29
CA ALA A 133 2.13 -1.26 21.62
C ALA A 133 0.76 -0.72 21.24
N LYS A 134 0.27 0.27 21.99
CA LYS A 134 -0.98 0.96 21.66
C LYS A 134 -0.73 2.00 20.57
N ILE A 135 -1.38 1.83 19.42
CA ILE A 135 -1.39 2.81 18.34
C ILE A 135 -2.62 3.73 18.51
N PRO A 136 -2.46 5.06 18.60
CA PRO A 136 -3.57 5.98 18.83
C PRO A 136 -4.34 6.29 17.53
N VAL A 137 -4.90 5.26 16.88
CA VAL A 137 -5.55 5.39 15.55
C VAL A 137 -6.65 6.46 15.54
N ASP A 138 -7.53 6.47 16.53
CA ASP A 138 -8.65 7.44 16.59
C ASP A 138 -8.16 8.88 16.74
N GLU A 139 -7.06 9.10 17.47
CA GLU A 139 -6.44 10.42 17.62
C GLU A 139 -5.77 10.84 16.31
N LEU A 140 -5.02 9.94 15.69
CA LEU A 140 -4.33 10.18 14.41
C LEU A 140 -5.32 10.48 13.27
N LEU A 141 -6.52 9.90 13.30
CA LEU A 141 -7.60 10.16 12.34
C LEU A 141 -8.61 11.21 12.81
N SER A 142 -8.36 11.87 13.95
CA SER A 142 -9.21 12.95 14.44
C SER A 142 -9.08 14.21 13.58
N LYS A 143 -10.16 15.01 13.53
CA LYS A 143 -10.15 16.28 12.81
C LYS A 143 -9.06 17.20 13.34
N GLU A 144 -8.88 17.26 14.66
CA GLU A 144 -7.92 18.12 15.33
C GLU A 144 -6.48 17.78 14.93
N TYR A 145 -6.12 16.49 14.93
CA TYR A 145 -4.79 16.05 14.53
C TYR A 145 -4.53 16.27 13.05
N LEU A 146 -5.45 15.83 12.17
CA LEU A 146 -5.34 16.01 10.73
C LEU A 146 -5.25 17.48 10.33
N ALA A 147 -6.05 18.33 10.97
CA ALA A 147 -5.98 19.78 10.83
C ALA A 147 -4.62 20.35 11.26
N SER A 148 -4.01 19.81 12.31
CA SER A 148 -2.67 20.23 12.76
C SER A 148 -1.58 19.86 11.74
N ARG A 149 -1.68 18.68 11.13
CA ARG A 149 -0.76 18.21 10.09
C ARG A 149 -0.94 19.01 8.79
N ALA A 150 -2.18 19.28 8.39
CA ALA A 150 -2.49 20.09 7.20
C ALA A 150 -1.87 21.50 7.24
N LYS A 151 -1.71 22.10 8.44
CA LYS A 151 -1.04 23.40 8.59
C LYS A 151 0.41 23.41 8.11
N LEU A 152 1.08 22.25 8.12
CA LEU A 152 2.48 22.10 7.73
C LEU A 152 2.68 22.11 6.21
N ILE A 153 1.61 21.99 5.41
CA ILE A 153 1.68 22.14 3.96
C ILE A 153 1.86 23.62 3.64
N ASP A 154 2.94 23.97 2.94
CA ASP A 154 3.09 25.26 2.28
C ASP A 154 2.74 25.08 0.80
N PRO A 155 1.68 25.70 0.28
CA PRO A 155 1.23 25.48 -1.09
C PRO A 155 2.21 25.97 -2.17
N SER A 156 3.26 26.69 -1.78
CA SER A 156 4.25 27.27 -2.70
C SER A 156 5.61 26.57 -2.69
N ARG A 157 5.87 25.70 -1.70
CA ARG A 157 7.17 25.05 -1.53
C ARG A 157 7.09 23.71 -0.81
N SER A 158 7.96 22.79 -1.17
CA SER A 158 8.13 21.52 -0.46
C SER A 158 8.80 21.71 0.90
N ASN A 159 8.41 20.89 1.88
CA ASN A 159 9.12 20.71 3.13
C ASN A 159 9.96 19.42 3.08
N PRO A 160 11.29 19.50 2.91
CA PRO A 160 12.14 18.32 2.72
C PRO A 160 12.41 17.51 4.00
N GLU A 161 12.02 18.02 5.19
CA GLU A 161 12.30 17.38 6.49
C GLU A 161 11.21 16.39 6.96
N VAL A 162 10.24 16.08 6.11
CA VAL A 162 9.08 15.25 6.46
C VAL A 162 9.23 13.83 5.91
N GLY A 163 8.88 12.83 6.74
CA GLY A 163 9.18 11.41 6.59
C GLY A 163 8.90 10.73 5.24
N ASN A 164 9.58 9.60 5.04
CA ASN A 164 9.86 9.03 3.72
C ASN A 164 9.72 7.51 3.71
N PRO A 165 9.16 6.88 2.67
CA PRO A 165 9.14 5.42 2.57
C PRO A 165 10.56 4.84 2.57
N GLN A 166 10.74 3.61 3.09
CA GLN A 166 12.10 3.04 3.28
C GLN A 166 12.50 2.01 2.21
N HIS A 167 11.57 1.30 1.56
CA HIS A 167 11.91 0.15 0.70
C HIS A 167 10.86 -0.22 -0.37
N SER A 168 11.29 -0.59 -1.57
CA SER A 168 10.41 -1.17 -2.59
C SER A 168 10.07 -2.63 -2.31
N SER A 169 8.88 -3.09 -2.70
CA SER A 169 8.38 -4.46 -2.52
C SER A 169 7.52 -4.87 -3.71
N ASP A 170 7.57 -6.15 -4.06
CA ASP A 170 6.75 -6.77 -5.11
C ASP A 170 5.67 -7.64 -4.47
N THR A 171 4.45 -7.58 -4.98
CA THR A 171 3.24 -8.06 -4.29
C THR A 171 2.23 -8.51 -5.34
N VAL A 172 1.21 -9.29 -4.96
CA VAL A 172 0.08 -9.59 -5.85
C VAL A 172 -1.19 -9.11 -5.19
N TYR A 173 -1.97 -8.31 -5.93
CA TYR A 173 -3.29 -7.83 -5.56
C TYR A 173 -4.32 -8.39 -6.53
N PHE A 174 -5.49 -8.78 -6.03
CA PHE A 174 -6.67 -9.05 -6.85
C PHE A 174 -7.94 -8.67 -6.10
N THR A 175 -9.02 -8.45 -6.85
CA THR A 175 -10.35 -8.23 -6.30
C THR A 175 -11.37 -9.05 -7.06
N VAL A 176 -12.40 -9.50 -6.34
CA VAL A 176 -13.55 -10.20 -6.89
C VAL A 176 -14.83 -9.60 -6.33
N ALA A 177 -15.89 -9.58 -7.13
CA ALA A 177 -17.23 -9.27 -6.69
C ALA A 177 -18.23 -10.22 -7.37
N ASP A 178 -19.37 -10.47 -6.73
CA ASP A 178 -20.37 -11.41 -7.22
C ASP A 178 -21.76 -10.79 -7.40
N GLN A 179 -22.69 -11.60 -7.91
CA GLN A 179 -24.08 -11.20 -8.16
C GLN A 179 -24.86 -10.89 -6.87
N TRP A 180 -24.47 -11.47 -5.73
CA TRP A 180 -25.14 -11.26 -4.45
C TRP A 180 -24.69 -9.95 -3.78
N GLY A 181 -23.57 -9.38 -4.22
CA GLY A 181 -23.04 -8.14 -3.69
C GLY A 181 -21.90 -8.33 -2.72
N ASN A 182 -21.36 -9.55 -2.63
CA ASN A 182 -20.10 -9.76 -1.93
C ASN A 182 -18.98 -9.17 -2.77
N ALA A 183 -17.98 -8.62 -2.09
CA ALA A 183 -16.73 -8.20 -2.69
C ALA A 183 -15.57 -8.59 -1.77
N CYS A 184 -14.42 -8.89 -2.36
CA CYS A 184 -13.19 -9.21 -1.63
C CYS A 184 -12.03 -8.44 -2.25
N SER A 185 -11.40 -7.58 -1.45
CA SER A 185 -10.13 -6.94 -1.76
C SER A 185 -9.03 -7.80 -1.12
N PHE A 186 -8.21 -8.47 -1.93
CA PHE A 186 -7.26 -9.47 -1.46
C PHE A 186 -5.84 -9.19 -1.95
N ILE A 187 -4.88 -9.36 -1.06
CA ILE A 187 -3.49 -9.04 -1.33
C ILE A 187 -2.53 -9.91 -0.52
N GLN A 188 -1.47 -10.39 -1.15
CA GLN A 188 -0.45 -11.23 -0.51
C GLN A 188 0.94 -10.99 -1.12
N SER A 189 2.00 -11.18 -0.34
CA SER A 189 3.37 -10.95 -0.80
C SER A 189 4.41 -11.64 0.07
N ASN A 190 5.53 -11.99 -0.57
CA ASN A 190 6.77 -12.40 0.08
C ASN A 190 7.64 -11.23 0.57
N TYR A 191 7.11 -10.01 0.54
CA TYR A 191 7.78 -8.72 0.68
C TYR A 191 8.64 -8.35 -0.54
N ALA A 192 9.92 -8.72 -0.59
CA ALA A 192 10.79 -8.33 -1.71
C ALA A 192 10.87 -9.45 -2.77
N GLY A 193 10.10 -9.38 -3.85
CA GLY A 193 10.17 -10.35 -4.96
C GLY A 193 9.99 -11.80 -4.48
N PHE A 194 11.01 -12.63 -4.68
CA PHE A 194 11.04 -14.03 -4.19
C PHE A 194 11.22 -14.16 -2.66
N GLY A 195 11.18 -13.05 -1.91
CA GLY A 195 11.42 -12.98 -0.48
C GLY A 195 12.88 -13.22 -0.16
N THR A 196 13.15 -14.22 0.67
CA THR A 196 14.52 -14.69 0.96
C THR A 196 15.15 -15.49 -0.18
N ALA A 197 14.35 -15.86 -1.20
CA ALA A 197 14.68 -16.87 -2.22
C ALA A 197 15.03 -18.27 -1.67
N ALA A 198 14.90 -18.48 -0.36
CA ALA A 198 15.15 -19.77 0.28
C ALA A 198 13.94 -20.69 0.06
N VAL A 199 14.19 -21.89 -0.47
CA VAL A 199 13.15 -22.87 -0.82
C VAL A 199 13.22 -24.07 0.12
N PRO A 200 12.23 -24.30 0.99
CA PRO A 200 12.19 -25.49 1.84
C PRO A 200 12.21 -26.77 1.01
N ALA A 201 12.97 -27.76 1.48
CA ALA A 201 13.18 -29.01 0.76
C ALA A 201 11.84 -29.66 0.37
N ALA A 202 11.74 -30.08 -0.89
CA ALA A 202 10.53 -30.73 -1.45
C ALA A 202 9.21 -29.93 -1.33
N CYS A 203 9.25 -28.61 -1.06
CA CYS A 203 8.04 -27.81 -0.87
C CYS A 203 7.68 -26.94 -2.09
N GLY A 204 8.66 -26.46 -2.85
CA GLY A 204 8.43 -25.76 -4.13
C GLY A 204 7.92 -24.32 -4.01
N PHE A 205 8.06 -23.66 -2.87
CA PHE A 205 7.78 -22.24 -2.65
C PHE A 205 8.97 -21.57 -1.93
N THR A 206 9.09 -20.24 -2.03
CA THR A 206 10.11 -19.47 -1.31
C THR A 206 9.57 -18.89 0.00
N LEU A 207 10.45 -18.61 0.97
CA LEU A 207 10.07 -17.95 2.22
C LEU A 207 10.10 -16.43 2.09
N GLN A 208 9.09 -15.74 2.65
CA GLN A 208 9.05 -14.29 2.73
C GLN A 208 10.22 -13.69 3.53
N ASN A 209 10.62 -12.45 3.22
CA ASN A 209 11.59 -11.68 4.02
C ASN A 209 10.93 -10.52 4.77
N ARG A 210 9.65 -10.63 5.13
CA ARG A 210 8.86 -9.58 5.80
C ARG A 210 9.49 -9.04 7.09
N GLY A 211 10.26 -9.85 7.81
CA GLY A 211 10.99 -9.45 9.02
C GLY A 211 11.96 -8.28 8.79
N SER A 212 12.36 -8.00 7.54
CA SER A 212 13.18 -6.83 7.19
C SER A 212 12.51 -5.48 7.47
N ASN A 213 11.19 -5.45 7.74
CA ASN A 213 10.49 -4.24 8.14
C ASN A 213 10.62 -3.90 9.63
N PHE A 214 11.30 -4.69 10.45
CA PHE A 214 11.58 -4.28 11.84
C PHE A 214 12.60 -3.15 11.89
N ASN A 215 12.42 -2.24 12.85
CA ASN A 215 13.46 -1.28 13.22
C ASN A 215 14.44 -1.97 14.19
N LEU A 216 15.74 -1.68 14.06
CA LEU A 216 16.77 -2.20 14.97
C LEU A 216 17.22 -1.18 16.02
N THR A 217 16.64 0.03 16.00
CA THR A 217 16.88 1.09 16.98
C THR A 217 16.16 0.75 18.29
N PRO A 218 16.87 0.59 19.42
CA PRO A 218 16.24 0.35 20.71
C PRO A 218 15.23 1.45 21.06
N GLY A 219 14.07 1.07 21.59
CA GLY A 219 13.00 1.99 21.98
C GLY A 219 12.09 2.46 20.85
N HIS A 220 12.38 2.11 19.58
CA HIS A 220 11.43 2.37 18.49
C HIS A 220 10.18 1.48 18.64
N PRO A 221 8.95 1.99 18.43
CA PRO A 221 7.73 1.18 18.58
C PRO A 221 7.74 -0.12 17.76
N ASN A 222 8.26 -0.06 16.53
CA ASN A 222 8.45 -1.20 15.64
C ASN A 222 9.81 -1.92 15.78
N VAL A 223 10.41 -1.94 16.97
CA VAL A 223 11.65 -2.70 17.22
C VAL A 223 11.42 -4.22 17.12
N LEU A 224 12.43 -4.98 16.67
CA LEU A 224 12.40 -6.45 16.60
C LEU A 224 12.24 -7.07 17.99
N GLU A 225 11.18 -7.85 18.17
CA GLU A 225 10.87 -8.59 19.39
C GLU A 225 10.27 -9.97 19.06
N GLY A 226 10.47 -10.95 19.95
CA GLY A 226 9.95 -12.31 19.77
C GLY A 226 8.42 -12.35 19.73
N GLY A 227 7.84 -13.02 18.73
CA GLY A 227 6.39 -13.14 18.55
C GLY A 227 5.68 -11.90 17.99
N LYS A 228 6.40 -10.79 17.81
CA LYS A 228 5.87 -9.54 17.24
C LYS A 228 5.76 -9.64 15.72
N ARG A 229 4.78 -8.97 15.13
CA ARG A 229 4.66 -8.77 13.68
C ARG A 229 5.29 -7.43 13.28
N PRO A 230 6.12 -7.38 12.22
CA PRO A 230 6.73 -6.13 11.77
C PRO A 230 5.68 -5.22 11.10
N TYR A 231 5.95 -3.92 11.00
CA TYR A 231 5.25 -3.02 10.08
C TYR A 231 4.98 -3.69 8.73
N HIS A 232 3.72 -3.65 8.27
CA HIS A 232 3.30 -4.41 7.10
C HIS A 232 2.88 -3.49 5.95
N THR A 233 3.54 -3.63 4.79
CA THR A 233 3.26 -2.78 3.63
C THR A 233 2.01 -3.18 2.86
N ILE A 234 1.51 -4.41 3.02
CA ILE A 234 0.38 -4.89 2.23
C ILE A 234 -0.92 -4.25 2.69
N ILE A 235 -1.67 -3.62 1.78
CA ILE A 235 -2.96 -2.98 2.09
C ILE A 235 -4.04 -3.30 1.03
N PRO A 236 -5.11 -4.02 1.38
CA PRO A 236 -6.33 -4.07 0.59
C PRO A 236 -7.27 -2.94 1.00
N ALA A 237 -7.90 -2.26 0.03
CA ALA A 237 -8.87 -1.22 0.31
C ALA A 237 -10.29 -1.55 -0.20
N MET A 238 -11.27 -1.02 0.53
CA MET A 238 -12.65 -0.93 0.09
C MET A 238 -13.17 0.47 0.39
N ALA A 239 -14.08 0.99 -0.41
CA ALA A 239 -14.74 2.25 -0.14
C ALA A 239 -16.26 2.10 -0.22
N LEU A 240 -16.95 2.78 0.68
CA LEU A 240 -18.39 2.94 0.66
C LEU A 240 -18.74 4.37 0.26
N ARG A 241 -19.86 4.53 -0.45
CA ARG A 241 -20.45 5.84 -0.78
C ARG A 241 -21.91 5.78 -0.40
N ASN A 242 -22.36 6.72 0.43
CA ASN A 242 -23.72 6.72 1.00
C ASN A 242 -24.07 5.40 1.73
N GLY A 243 -23.09 4.80 2.43
CA GLY A 243 -23.27 3.55 3.17
C GLY A 243 -23.30 2.27 2.34
N GLU A 244 -23.21 2.37 1.00
CA GLU A 244 -23.18 1.20 0.11
C GLU A 244 -21.78 0.98 -0.48
N LEU A 245 -21.47 -0.28 -0.82
CA LEU A 245 -20.23 -0.60 -1.53
C LEU A 245 -20.08 0.26 -2.78
N PHE A 246 -18.99 1.01 -2.86
CA PHE A 246 -18.63 1.82 -4.01
C PHE A 246 -17.46 1.19 -4.76
N LEU A 247 -16.44 0.75 -4.04
CA LEU A 247 -15.17 0.35 -4.61
C LEU A 247 -14.53 -0.82 -3.85
N SER A 248 -14.04 -1.81 -4.58
CA SER A 248 -13.06 -2.78 -4.09
C SER A 248 -11.80 -2.63 -4.94
N TYR A 249 -10.70 -2.21 -4.31
CA TYR A 249 -9.51 -1.79 -5.07
C TYR A 249 -8.24 -1.90 -4.25
N GLY A 250 -7.13 -1.88 -4.98
CA GLY A 250 -5.80 -1.82 -4.42
C GLY A 250 -4.79 -1.52 -5.52
N VAL A 251 -3.68 -0.90 -5.14
CA VAL A 251 -2.55 -0.63 -6.03
C VAL A 251 -1.33 -1.27 -5.42
N MET A 252 -0.82 -2.33 -6.02
CA MET A 252 0.30 -3.10 -5.51
C MET A 252 1.64 -2.35 -5.65
N GLY A 253 2.60 -2.47 -4.71
CA GLY A 253 3.97 -1.94 -4.89
C GLY A 253 4.67 -1.43 -3.63
N GLY A 254 4.66 -2.17 -2.51
CA GLY A 254 5.35 -1.74 -1.30
C GLY A 254 4.81 -0.42 -0.73
N PHE A 255 5.65 0.60 -0.57
CA PHE A 255 5.20 1.92 -0.14
C PHE A 255 4.51 2.75 -1.25
N MET A 256 4.46 2.27 -2.49
CA MET A 256 3.57 2.86 -3.51
C MET A 256 2.10 2.60 -3.17
N GLN A 257 1.78 1.57 -2.37
CA GLN A 257 0.37 1.17 -2.15
C GLN A 257 -0.50 2.31 -1.58
N PRO A 258 -0.13 3.00 -0.47
CA PRO A 258 -0.94 4.12 0.03
C PRO A 258 -1.06 5.27 -0.97
N GLN A 259 0.04 5.57 -1.68
CA GLN A 259 0.10 6.64 -2.68
C GLN A 259 -0.84 6.34 -3.85
N GLY A 260 -0.84 5.09 -4.33
CA GLY A 260 -1.72 4.61 -5.38
C GLY A 260 -3.18 4.56 -4.93
N HIS A 261 -3.45 4.18 -3.68
CA HIS A 261 -4.81 4.17 -3.12
C HIS A 261 -5.44 5.57 -3.15
N VAL A 262 -4.68 6.60 -2.74
CA VAL A 262 -5.14 8.00 -2.79
C VAL A 262 -5.33 8.45 -4.24
N GLN A 263 -4.34 8.25 -5.11
CA GLN A 263 -4.38 8.70 -6.50
C GLN A 263 -5.54 8.07 -7.28
N VAL A 264 -5.71 6.75 -7.19
CA VAL A 264 -6.79 6.03 -7.89
C VAL A 264 -8.17 6.44 -7.39
N LEU A 265 -8.33 6.62 -6.08
CA LEU A 265 -9.58 7.11 -5.51
C LEU A 265 -9.93 8.48 -6.05
N LEU A 266 -8.99 9.43 -6.02
CA LEU A 266 -9.21 10.79 -6.54
C LEU A 266 -9.55 10.79 -8.03
N ASN A 267 -8.91 9.94 -8.84
CA ASN A 267 -9.22 9.82 -10.26
C ASN A 267 -10.67 9.36 -10.50
N LEU A 268 -11.14 8.36 -9.75
CA LEU A 268 -12.53 7.92 -9.80
C LEU A 268 -13.52 9.02 -9.34
N LEU A 269 -13.18 9.77 -8.29
CA LEU A 269 -14.02 10.86 -7.78
C LEU A 269 -14.11 12.05 -8.75
N ARG A 270 -13.10 12.25 -9.61
CA ARG A 270 -13.13 13.20 -10.74
C ARG A 270 -13.99 12.73 -11.92
N GLY A 271 -14.51 11.51 -11.87
CA GLY A 271 -15.36 10.94 -12.91
C GLY A 271 -14.64 10.10 -13.96
N PHE A 272 -13.38 9.69 -13.71
CA PHE A 272 -12.71 8.75 -14.61
C PHE A 272 -13.41 7.38 -14.52
N THR A 273 -13.43 6.65 -15.64
CA THR A 273 -13.81 5.23 -15.61
C THR A 273 -12.78 4.43 -14.82
N VAL A 274 -13.13 3.22 -14.36
CA VAL A 274 -12.20 2.34 -13.63
C VAL A 274 -10.89 2.09 -14.37
N GLN A 275 -10.94 1.93 -15.70
CA GLN A 275 -9.74 1.74 -16.50
C GLN A 275 -8.95 3.04 -16.64
N ALA A 276 -9.62 4.16 -16.96
CA ALA A 276 -8.95 5.46 -17.08
C ALA A 276 -8.29 5.90 -15.75
N ALA A 277 -8.89 5.56 -14.60
CA ALA A 277 -8.30 5.81 -13.29
C ALA A 277 -7.00 5.03 -13.05
N LEU A 278 -6.88 3.82 -13.62
CA LEU A 278 -5.65 3.02 -13.59
C LEU A 278 -4.62 3.49 -14.62
N ASP A 279 -5.07 3.85 -15.82
CA ASP A 279 -4.23 4.29 -16.93
C ASP A 279 -3.54 5.63 -16.64
N ALA A 280 -4.19 6.49 -15.84
CA ALA A 280 -3.69 7.81 -15.48
C ALA A 280 -2.23 7.76 -14.97
N PRO A 281 -1.34 8.67 -15.43
CA PRO A 281 0.02 8.79 -14.92
C PRO A 281 0.03 9.10 -13.42
N ARG A 282 0.92 8.44 -12.67
CA ARG A 282 1.05 8.57 -11.22
C ARG A 282 2.34 9.27 -10.82
N PHE A 283 2.38 9.74 -9.58
CA PHE A 283 3.63 10.00 -8.87
C PHE A 283 3.95 8.88 -7.88
N CYS A 284 5.23 8.75 -7.51
CA CYS A 284 5.72 7.86 -6.48
C CYS A 284 6.88 8.52 -5.72
N ILE A 285 6.67 8.84 -4.46
CA ILE A 285 7.72 9.15 -3.49
C ILE A 285 8.50 7.85 -3.27
N SER A 286 9.77 7.87 -3.62
CA SER A 286 10.66 6.72 -3.54
C SER A 286 11.65 6.86 -2.40
N ALA A 287 12.11 5.71 -1.87
CA ALA A 287 13.24 5.62 -0.95
C ALA A 287 14.60 5.66 -1.67
N GLY A 288 14.59 5.89 -2.99
CA GLY A 288 15.70 5.59 -3.90
C GLY A 288 15.53 4.24 -4.60
N SER A 289 16.11 4.10 -5.79
CA SER A 289 16.23 2.81 -6.50
C SER A 289 17.46 2.04 -5.97
N PRO A 290 17.45 0.70 -5.93
CA PRO A 290 18.67 -0.09 -5.74
C PRO A 290 19.75 0.20 -6.79
N GLU A 291 19.36 0.76 -7.95
CA GLU A 291 20.26 1.15 -9.05
C GLU A 291 20.82 2.58 -8.89
N THR A 292 20.29 3.38 -7.96
CA THR A 292 20.89 4.66 -7.63
C THR A 292 22.08 4.38 -6.72
N GLU A 293 23.29 4.56 -7.24
CA GLU A 293 24.55 4.67 -6.50
C GLU A 293 24.56 5.90 -5.56
N SER A 294 23.47 6.19 -4.85
CA SER A 294 23.47 7.17 -3.78
C SER A 294 24.13 6.52 -2.57
N ASN A 295 25.47 6.55 -2.57
CA ASN A 295 26.26 6.58 -1.36
C ASN A 295 25.72 7.72 -0.47
N GLN A 296 24.83 7.41 0.48
CA GLN A 296 24.83 8.07 1.79
C GLN A 296 23.85 7.48 2.80
N SER A 297 24.38 7.36 4.00
CA SER A 297 23.74 7.07 5.27
C SER A 297 22.67 8.11 5.63
N GLY A 298 21.40 7.72 5.64
CA GLY A 298 20.32 8.57 6.11
C GLY A 298 19.57 7.99 7.29
N ARG A 299 19.42 8.79 8.36
CA ARG A 299 18.53 8.49 9.49
C ARG A 299 17.07 8.48 9.01
N SER A 300 16.14 7.93 9.80
CA SER A 300 14.71 8.21 9.61
C SER A 300 14.50 9.73 9.50
N GLY A 301 13.98 10.21 8.37
CA GLY A 301 13.85 11.64 8.07
C GLY A 301 14.95 12.25 7.19
N ASP A 302 15.80 11.45 6.53
CA ASP A 302 16.83 12.00 5.62
C ASP A 302 16.28 12.46 4.26
N ILE A 303 16.92 13.52 3.75
CA ILE A 303 16.51 14.61 2.86
C ILE A 303 16.35 14.25 1.36
N ASN A 304 16.50 12.98 0.98
CA ASN A 304 16.67 12.55 -0.42
C ASN A 304 15.50 11.73 -0.99
N SER A 305 14.25 11.96 -0.58
CA SER A 305 13.12 11.27 -1.23
C SER A 305 12.83 11.82 -2.62
N GLU A 306 13.44 11.16 -3.59
CA GLU A 306 13.15 11.31 -5.01
C GLU A 306 11.66 11.10 -5.25
N VAL A 307 10.99 12.09 -5.83
CA VAL A 307 9.60 11.94 -6.26
C VAL A 307 9.61 11.68 -7.75
N TYR A 308 9.26 10.47 -8.12
CA TYR A 308 9.13 10.08 -9.51
C TYR A 308 7.75 10.43 -10.02
N PHE A 309 7.69 10.85 -11.28
CA PHE A 309 6.48 11.19 -12.04
C PHE A 309 6.50 10.37 -13.33
N GLU A 310 5.40 9.71 -13.65
CA GLU A 310 5.33 8.91 -14.88
C GLU A 310 5.33 9.76 -16.14
N GLU A 311 5.83 9.15 -17.22
CA GLU A 311 5.56 9.63 -18.58
C GLU A 311 4.06 9.86 -18.80
N GLY A 312 3.73 11.00 -19.42
CA GLY A 312 2.36 11.49 -19.55
C GLY A 312 2.01 12.65 -18.60
N ILE A 313 2.80 12.86 -17.54
CA ILE A 313 2.80 14.14 -16.80
C ILE A 313 3.63 15.16 -17.61
N PRO A 314 3.11 16.38 -17.90
CA PRO A 314 3.85 17.35 -18.69
C PRO A 314 5.20 17.73 -18.06
N ASP A 315 6.25 17.83 -18.87
CA ASP A 315 7.60 18.21 -18.39
C ASP A 315 7.58 19.56 -17.67
N THR A 316 6.78 20.52 -18.16
CA THR A 316 6.59 21.84 -17.54
C THR A 316 6.01 21.74 -16.12
N THR A 317 5.16 20.73 -15.85
CA THR A 317 4.65 20.46 -14.51
C THR A 317 5.77 19.95 -13.60
N VAL A 318 6.58 19.01 -14.08
CA VAL A 318 7.71 18.46 -13.33
C VAL A 318 8.76 19.55 -13.05
N GLU A 319 9.05 20.42 -14.02
CA GLU A 319 9.93 21.58 -13.84
C GLU A 319 9.39 22.56 -12.80
N THR A 320 8.08 22.83 -12.81
CA THR A 320 7.44 23.68 -11.79
C THR A 320 7.60 23.07 -10.40
N LEU A 321 7.38 21.75 -10.27
CA LEU A 321 7.58 21.04 -9.00
C LEU A 321 9.05 21.09 -8.53
N ARG A 322 10.04 21.01 -9.43
CA ARG A 322 11.44 21.27 -9.08
C ARG A 322 11.64 22.70 -8.56
N GLY A 323 11.02 23.69 -9.20
CA GLY A 323 11.04 25.08 -8.76
C GLY A 323 10.43 25.29 -7.36
N MET A 324 9.48 24.43 -6.97
CA MET A 324 8.89 24.40 -5.62
C MET A 324 9.76 23.66 -4.60
N GLY A 325 10.87 23.03 -5.01
CA GLY A 325 11.84 22.37 -4.13
C GLY A 325 11.79 20.83 -4.11
N HIS A 326 10.91 20.20 -4.89
CA HIS A 326 10.88 18.72 -4.97
C HIS A 326 12.08 18.18 -5.76
N ASP A 327 12.71 17.09 -5.29
CA ASP A 327 13.59 16.25 -6.13
C ASP A 327 12.72 15.45 -7.12
N ALA A 328 12.20 16.16 -8.12
CA ALA A 328 11.23 15.63 -9.08
C ALA A 328 11.93 15.00 -10.29
N ARG A 329 11.62 13.74 -10.56
CA ARG A 329 12.22 12.92 -11.61
C ARG A 329 11.17 12.32 -12.52
N VAL A 330 11.50 12.12 -13.79
CA VAL A 330 10.60 11.47 -14.74
C VAL A 330 11.00 10.00 -14.90
N ALA A 331 10.02 9.11 -14.88
CA ALA A 331 10.21 7.69 -15.14
C ALA A 331 9.45 7.27 -16.41
N THR A 332 10.18 6.64 -17.33
CA THR A 332 9.68 6.20 -18.64
C THR A 332 9.90 4.70 -18.84
N GLY A 333 9.17 4.10 -19.77
CA GLY A 333 9.34 2.70 -20.14
C GLY A 333 9.27 1.74 -18.94
N ILE A 334 10.25 0.83 -18.80
CA ILE A 334 10.24 -0.21 -17.76
C ILE A 334 10.30 0.35 -16.32
N LYS A 335 10.83 1.56 -16.14
CA LYS A 335 10.88 2.23 -14.82
C LYS A 335 9.48 2.53 -14.27
N ARG A 336 8.45 2.56 -15.14
CA ARG A 336 7.05 2.72 -14.73
C ARG A 336 6.52 1.58 -13.85
N SER A 337 7.24 0.46 -13.76
CA SER A 337 6.93 -0.61 -12.81
C SER A 337 6.92 -0.16 -11.35
N MET A 338 7.60 0.94 -10.98
CA MET A 338 7.62 1.47 -9.61
C MET A 338 6.30 2.12 -9.18
N PHE A 339 5.43 2.51 -10.11
CA PHE A 339 4.14 3.18 -9.82
C PHE A 339 3.01 2.19 -9.53
N GLY A 340 3.39 0.94 -9.30
CA GLY A 340 2.49 -0.09 -8.85
C GLY A 340 1.53 -0.60 -9.91
N ARG A 341 0.75 -1.60 -9.51
CA ARG A 341 -0.17 -2.33 -10.39
C ARG A 341 -1.51 -2.46 -9.68
N GLY A 342 -2.51 -1.74 -10.16
CA GLY A 342 -3.85 -1.75 -9.57
C GLY A 342 -4.84 -2.72 -10.21
N GLN A 343 -5.81 -3.16 -9.40
CA GLN A 343 -7.03 -3.81 -9.89
C GLN A 343 -8.21 -3.12 -9.22
N ILE A 344 -9.29 -2.91 -9.96
CA ILE A 344 -10.46 -2.17 -9.45
C ILE A 344 -11.71 -2.91 -9.87
N ILE A 345 -12.64 -3.09 -8.92
CA ILE A 345 -14.05 -3.35 -9.19
C ILE A 345 -14.88 -2.25 -8.53
N GLN A 346 -15.65 -1.53 -9.34
CA GLN A 346 -16.57 -0.48 -8.91
C GLN A 346 -18.01 -0.97 -9.05
N LYS A 347 -18.80 -0.75 -7.99
CA LYS A 347 -20.26 -0.92 -8.05
C LYS A 347 -20.86 0.31 -8.72
N LEU A 348 -21.61 0.09 -9.79
CA LEU A 348 -22.41 1.10 -10.47
C LEU A 348 -23.89 0.66 -10.51
N ASN A 349 -24.76 1.60 -10.83
CA ASN A 349 -26.14 1.30 -11.24
C ASN A 349 -26.31 1.81 -12.68
N ASP A 350 -26.89 0.99 -13.55
CA ASP A 350 -27.26 1.42 -14.90
C ASP A 350 -28.48 2.38 -14.88
N LYS A 351 -28.91 2.85 -16.05
CA LYS A 351 -30.07 3.74 -16.19
C LYS A 351 -31.39 3.15 -15.66
N SER A 352 -31.47 1.83 -15.52
CA SER A 352 -32.64 1.13 -14.97
C SER A 352 -32.56 0.96 -13.44
N GLY A 353 -31.44 1.33 -12.82
CA GLY A 353 -31.19 1.09 -11.40
C GLY A 353 -30.63 -0.31 -11.10
N LYS A 354 -30.32 -1.11 -12.12
CA LYS A 354 -29.73 -2.44 -11.94
C LYS A 354 -28.25 -2.29 -11.60
N ARG A 355 -27.78 -3.07 -10.62
CA ARG A 355 -26.36 -3.16 -10.27
C ARG A 355 -25.54 -3.65 -11.47
N VAL A 356 -24.44 -2.96 -11.74
CA VAL A 356 -23.43 -3.32 -12.72
C VAL A 356 -22.05 -3.25 -12.04
N TRP A 357 -21.18 -4.19 -12.39
CA TRP A 357 -19.78 -4.17 -11.99
C TRP A 357 -18.93 -3.62 -13.14
N ALA A 358 -18.21 -2.53 -12.89
CA ALA A 358 -17.17 -2.06 -13.78
C ALA A 358 -15.82 -2.50 -13.23
N ALA A 359 -15.00 -3.16 -14.05
CA ALA A 359 -13.69 -3.66 -13.64
C ALA A 359 -12.57 -3.11 -14.53
N GLY A 360 -11.40 -2.86 -13.95
CA GLY A 360 -10.21 -2.39 -14.65
C GLY A 360 -8.95 -3.10 -14.14
N SER A 361 -7.99 -3.31 -15.03
CA SER A 361 -6.68 -3.91 -14.74
C SER A 361 -5.57 -2.99 -15.22
N ASP A 362 -4.55 -2.79 -14.39
CA ASP A 362 -3.46 -1.86 -14.68
C ASP A 362 -2.68 -2.26 -15.95
N PRO A 363 -2.41 -1.32 -16.88
CA PRO A 363 -1.67 -1.61 -18.11
C PRO A 363 -0.15 -1.79 -17.88
N ARG A 364 0.37 -1.49 -16.68
CA ARG A 364 1.81 -1.55 -16.36
C ARG A 364 2.34 -2.98 -16.17
N ALA A 365 1.48 -3.99 -16.25
CA ALA A 365 1.87 -5.40 -16.18
C ALA A 365 0.81 -6.29 -16.83
N ASP A 366 1.19 -7.55 -17.07
CA ASP A 366 0.23 -8.58 -17.43
C ASP A 366 -0.83 -8.71 -16.31
N GLY A 367 -2.09 -8.60 -16.71
CA GLY A 367 -3.24 -8.62 -15.81
C GLY A 367 -4.52 -8.67 -16.63
N HIS A 368 -5.65 -8.94 -15.98
CA HIS A 368 -6.91 -9.03 -16.67
C HIS A 368 -8.09 -8.72 -15.75
N ALA A 369 -9.07 -8.00 -16.29
CA ALA A 369 -10.38 -7.83 -15.69
C ALA A 369 -11.39 -8.65 -16.52
N ALA A 370 -11.91 -9.73 -15.94
CA ALA A 370 -12.88 -10.62 -16.59
C ALA A 370 -14.21 -10.61 -15.84
N ALA A 371 -15.30 -10.68 -16.60
CA ALA A 371 -16.58 -11.14 -16.09
C ALA A 371 -16.62 -12.67 -16.18
N GLN A 372 -16.92 -13.34 -15.07
CA GLN A 372 -17.29 -14.76 -15.07
C GLN A 372 -18.82 -14.82 -15.10
N ILE A 373 -19.36 -15.19 -16.25
CA ILE A 373 -20.82 -15.32 -16.50
C ILE A 373 -21.29 -16.70 -16.06
#